data_AF-A0AAU9TY68-F1
#
_entry.id   AF-A0AAU9TY68-F1
#
_cell.length_a   1.000
_cell.length_b   1.000
_cell.length_c   1.000
_cell.angle_alpha   90.00
_cell.angle_beta   90.00
_cell.angle_gamma   90.00
#
_symmetry.space_group_name_H-M   'P 1'
#
loop_
_entity.id
_entity.type
_entity.pdbx_description
1 polymer ?
#
loop_
_entity_poly.entity_id
_entity_poly.type
_entity_poly.pdbx_seq_one_letter_code
_entity_poly.pdbx_strand_id
1 'polypeptide(L)'
;MIFLLIGFLFIHSTLCYEVPPAKLEAIYPRGLRVSIPDDGFSIFAFHGKLNEEMEGLEGGYWSRDITKAKNGRWTFRDRNAELKIGDKIYFWTYVIKDGLGYRQDNGEWTVTGIIFNTYTTSLT
;
A
#
# COMPACT_ATOMS: atom_id res chain seq x y z
N MET A 1 -15.50 54.53 23.81
CA MET A 1 -16.41 53.44 23.40
C MET A 1 -15.63 52.55 22.45
N ILE A 2 -15.24 51.38 22.93
CA ILE A 2 -14.48 50.33 22.22
C ILE A 2 -15.47 49.59 21.28
N PHE A 3 -15.07 49.07 20.11
CA PHE A 3 -14.62 47.69 19.94
C PHE A 3 -13.93 47.52 18.58
N LEU A 4 -12.69 47.00 18.62
CA LEU A 4 -11.94 46.54 17.45
C LEU A 4 -12.41 45.11 17.12
N LEU A 5 -13.05 44.91 15.97
CA LEU A 5 -13.48 43.58 15.51
C LEU A 5 -12.28 42.85 14.87
N ILE A 6 -11.58 42.05 15.66
CA ILE A 6 -10.57 41.11 15.15
C ILE A 6 -11.30 39.81 14.77
N GLY A 7 -11.54 39.61 13.47
CA GLY A 7 -12.03 38.35 12.93
C GLY A 7 -10.92 37.30 12.98
N PHE A 8 -10.99 36.39 13.95
CA PHE A 8 -10.16 35.18 13.95
C PHE A 8 -10.70 34.19 12.90
N LEU A 9 -10.05 34.14 11.74
CA LEU A 9 -10.21 33.04 10.79
C LEU A 9 -9.58 31.78 11.40
N PHE A 10 -10.42 30.93 12.01
CA PHE A 10 -10.02 29.60 12.45
C PHE A 10 -9.76 28.74 11.22
N ILE A 11 -8.50 28.66 10.79
CA ILE A 11 -8.04 27.66 9.82
C ILE A 11 -8.20 26.29 10.49
N HIS A 12 -9.29 25.59 10.20
CA HIS A 12 -9.44 24.19 10.59
C HIS A 12 -8.56 23.36 9.66
N SER A 13 -7.40 22.93 10.14
CA SER A 13 -6.61 21.89 9.49
C SER A 13 -7.41 20.59 9.54
N THR A 14 -8.00 20.20 8.41
CA THR A 14 -8.61 18.88 8.29
C THR A 14 -7.50 17.84 8.28
N LEU A 15 -7.41 17.06 9.36
CA LEU A 15 -6.55 15.88 9.42
C LEU A 15 -7.14 14.83 8.46
N CYS A 16 -6.73 14.85 7.20
CA CYS A 16 -7.13 13.81 6.25
C CYS A 16 -6.36 12.53 6.60
N TYR A 17 -7.05 11.39 6.57
CA TYR A 17 -6.39 10.09 6.77
C TYR A 17 -5.49 9.77 5.57
N GLU A 18 -4.28 9.29 5.84
CA GLU A 18 -3.32 8.84 4.84
C GLU A 18 -3.13 7.32 4.92
N VAL A 19 -3.09 6.66 3.76
CA VAL A 19 -2.86 5.21 3.70
C VAL A 19 -1.42 4.90 4.11
N PRO A 20 -1.20 3.87 4.95
CA PRO A 20 0.15 3.42 5.26
C PRO A 20 0.90 2.99 4.00
N PRO A 21 2.19 3.34 3.87
CA PRO A 21 2.96 2.96 2.69
C PRO A 21 3.07 1.43 2.58
N ALA A 22 2.87 0.92 1.36
CA ALA A 22 3.00 -0.49 1.07
C ALA A 22 4.46 -0.96 1.19
N LYS A 23 4.66 -2.10 1.87
CA LYS A 23 5.92 -2.84 1.90
C LYS A 23 5.90 -3.88 0.79
N LEU A 24 6.84 -3.80 -0.14
CA LEU A 24 7.06 -4.77 -1.21
C LEU A 24 8.31 -5.61 -0.91
N GLU A 25 8.23 -6.90 -1.22
CA GLU A 25 9.30 -7.86 -1.00
C GLU A 25 9.36 -8.84 -2.19
N ALA A 26 10.54 -8.96 -2.81
CA ALA A 26 10.85 -10.05 -3.73
C ALA A 26 11.20 -11.30 -2.93
N ILE A 27 10.58 -12.43 -3.28
CA ILE A 27 10.65 -13.67 -2.52
C ILE A 27 11.43 -14.73 -3.32
N TYR A 28 12.35 -15.43 -2.66
CA TYR A 28 13.03 -16.60 -3.22
C TYR A 28 12.15 -17.86 -3.10
N PRO A 29 12.11 -18.76 -4.11
CA PRO A 29 12.84 -18.70 -5.39
C PRO A 29 12.20 -17.77 -6.43
N ARG A 30 10.91 -17.46 -6.24
CA ARG A 30 10.15 -16.48 -7.00
C ARG A 30 8.96 -16.01 -6.16
N GLY A 31 8.47 -14.82 -6.47
CA GLY A 31 7.25 -14.27 -5.92
C GLY A 31 7.39 -12.80 -5.51
N LEU A 32 6.24 -12.17 -5.41
CA LEU A 32 6.03 -10.83 -4.92
C LEU A 32 5.10 -10.89 -3.71
N ARG A 33 5.50 -10.24 -2.62
CA ARG A 33 4.63 -9.99 -1.46
C ARG A 33 4.49 -8.49 -1.26
N VAL A 34 3.25 -8.02 -1.18
CA VAL A 34 2.93 -6.61 -0.91
C VAL A 34 2.03 -6.56 0.31
N SER A 35 2.37 -5.73 1.30
CA SER A 35 1.60 -5.64 2.54
C SER A 35 1.56 -4.25 3.15
N ILE A 36 0.46 -3.96 3.83
CA ILE A 36 0.30 -2.80 4.72
C ILE A 36 -0.13 -3.29 6.12
N PRO A 37 0.20 -2.55 7.20
CA PRO A 37 -0.41 -2.82 8.49
C PRO A 37 -1.94 -2.68 8.39
N ASP A 38 -2.65 -3.48 9.17
CA ASP A 38 -4.08 -3.28 9.36
C ASP A 38 -4.32 -2.08 10.27
N ASP A 39 -5.26 -1.24 9.88
CA ASP A 39 -5.74 -0.08 10.65
C ASP A 39 -7.28 0.00 10.59
N GLY A 40 -7.94 -1.15 10.67
CA GLY A 40 -9.40 -1.23 10.64
C GLY A 40 -9.98 -1.04 9.24
N PHE A 41 -9.30 -1.55 8.22
CA PHE A 41 -9.83 -1.50 6.86
C PHE A 41 -10.89 -2.59 6.64
N SER A 42 -11.75 -2.41 5.65
CA SER A 42 -12.64 -3.48 5.17
C SER A 42 -12.13 -4.14 3.88
N ILE A 43 -11.33 -3.40 3.09
CA ILE A 43 -10.72 -3.86 1.83
C ILE A 43 -9.32 -3.25 1.71
N PHE A 44 -8.39 -4.01 1.12
CA PHE A 44 -7.13 -3.52 0.56
C PHE A 44 -6.99 -4.00 -0.88
N ALA A 45 -6.77 -3.10 -1.82
CA ALA A 45 -6.49 -3.42 -3.22
C ALA A 45 -5.05 -3.03 -3.58
N PHE A 46 -4.41 -3.87 -4.39
CA PHE A 46 -3.09 -3.62 -4.97
C PHE A 46 -3.18 -3.67 -6.49
N HIS A 47 -2.67 -2.62 -7.13
CA HIS A 47 -2.56 -2.49 -8.57
C HIS A 47 -1.14 -2.14 -8.96
N GLY A 48 -0.53 -2.87 -9.88
CA GLY A 48 0.84 -2.55 -10.30
C GLY A 48 1.33 -3.25 -11.55
N LYS A 49 2.42 -2.71 -12.09
CA LYS A 49 3.15 -3.19 -13.27
C LYS A 49 4.64 -3.38 -12.96
N LEU A 50 5.26 -4.29 -13.69
CA LEU A 50 6.70 -4.58 -13.62
C LEU A 50 7.41 -3.86 -14.77
N ASN A 51 8.39 -3.01 -14.44
CA ASN A 51 9.23 -2.26 -15.38
C ASN A 51 8.46 -1.36 -16.38
N GLU A 52 7.23 -0.99 -16.05
CA GLU A 52 6.37 -0.11 -16.83
C GLU A 52 5.61 0.81 -15.87
N GLU A 53 5.60 2.12 -16.14
CA GLU A 53 4.90 3.10 -15.33
C GLU A 53 3.37 2.92 -15.39
N MET A 54 2.68 3.41 -14.37
CA MET A 54 1.21 3.37 -14.32
C MET A 54 0.62 4.58 -15.05
N GLU A 55 -0.33 4.36 -15.95
CA GLU A 55 -1.17 5.40 -16.54
C GLU A 55 -2.36 5.71 -15.62
N GLY A 56 -2.13 6.59 -14.63
CA GLY A 56 -3.15 6.97 -13.65
C GLY A 56 -3.57 5.80 -12.75
N LEU A 57 -4.88 5.57 -12.63
CA LEU A 57 -5.47 4.51 -11.79
C LEU A 57 -5.86 3.27 -12.60
N GLU A 58 -5.04 2.92 -13.59
CA GLU A 58 -5.25 1.70 -14.37
C GLU A 58 -5.09 0.43 -13.52
N GLY A 59 -5.63 -0.68 -14.04
CA GLY A 59 -5.62 -1.95 -13.33
C GLY A 59 -4.21 -2.54 -13.13
N GLY A 60 -3.28 -2.29 -14.06
CA GLY A 60 -1.96 -2.91 -14.08
C GLY A 60 -1.98 -4.42 -14.38
N TYR A 61 -0.82 -5.07 -14.27
CA TYR A 61 -0.68 -6.52 -14.46
C TYR A 61 -1.15 -7.29 -13.23
N TRP A 62 -0.82 -6.78 -12.06
CA TRP A 62 -1.42 -7.20 -10.81
C TRP A 62 -2.58 -6.26 -10.49
N SER A 63 -3.76 -6.84 -10.30
CA SER A 63 -5.00 -6.12 -9.98
C SER A 63 -5.82 -7.03 -9.08
N ARG A 64 -5.83 -6.78 -7.77
CA ARG A 64 -6.52 -7.68 -6.83
C ARG A 64 -6.95 -7.01 -5.54
N ASP A 65 -8.20 -7.28 -5.19
CA ASP A 65 -8.77 -7.00 -3.87
C ASP A 65 -8.46 -8.11 -2.87
N ILE A 66 -8.03 -7.70 -1.69
CA ILE A 66 -7.86 -8.52 -0.51
C ILE A 66 -8.98 -8.11 0.45
N THR A 67 -9.75 -9.09 0.92
CA THR A 67 -10.97 -8.87 1.71
C THR A 67 -10.81 -9.24 3.19
N LYS A 68 -9.62 -9.68 3.60
CA LYS A 68 -9.33 -10.04 4.99
C LYS A 68 -7.86 -9.88 5.35
N ALA A 69 -7.59 -9.16 6.44
CA ALA A 69 -6.29 -9.12 7.08
C ALA A 69 -5.93 -10.46 7.75
N LYS A 70 -4.64 -10.77 7.82
CA LYS A 70 -4.10 -11.90 8.58
C LYS A 70 -2.92 -11.41 9.40
N ASN A 71 -2.89 -11.77 10.69
CA ASN A 71 -1.81 -11.41 11.62
C ASN A 71 -1.52 -9.90 11.62
N GLY A 72 -2.57 -9.07 11.66
CA GLY A 72 -2.48 -7.61 11.70
C GLY A 72 -2.00 -6.94 10.40
N ARG A 73 -2.04 -7.65 9.26
CA ARG A 73 -1.62 -7.11 7.96
C ARG A 73 -2.55 -7.51 6.83
N TRP A 74 -2.73 -6.61 5.87
CA TRP A 74 -3.29 -6.92 4.57
C TRP A 74 -2.16 -7.36 3.64
N THR A 75 -2.37 -8.41 2.85
CA THR A 75 -1.28 -8.96 2.05
C THR A 75 -1.77 -9.45 0.70
N PHE A 76 -1.28 -8.81 -0.36
CA PHE A 76 -1.28 -9.36 -1.70
C PHE A 76 -0.07 -10.29 -1.87
N ARG A 77 -0.26 -11.39 -2.58
CA ARG A 77 0.80 -12.34 -2.90
C ARG A 77 0.63 -12.89 -4.30
N ASP A 78 1.67 -12.73 -5.11
CA ASP A 78 1.89 -13.49 -6.33
C ASP A 78 3.07 -14.45 -6.09
N ARG A 79 2.85 -15.75 -6.25
CA ARG A 79 3.89 -16.77 -6.04
C ARG A 79 4.69 -17.07 -7.31
N ASN A 80 4.28 -16.51 -8.44
CA ASN A 80 4.85 -16.78 -9.75
C ASN A 80 5.62 -15.59 -10.33
N ALA A 81 5.52 -14.40 -9.72
CA ALA A 81 6.30 -13.24 -10.13
C ALA A 81 7.81 -13.53 -10.09
N GLU A 82 8.46 -13.47 -11.25
CA GLU A 82 9.91 -13.67 -11.38
C GLU A 82 10.60 -12.30 -11.36
N LEU A 83 11.07 -11.89 -10.18
CA LEU A 83 11.69 -10.59 -9.97
C LEU A 83 13.22 -10.72 -9.91
N LYS A 84 13.91 -9.75 -10.51
CA LYS A 84 15.37 -9.63 -10.53
C LYS A 84 15.80 -8.34 -9.83
N ILE A 85 17.02 -8.34 -9.30
CA ILE A 85 17.61 -7.12 -8.74
C ILE A 85 17.65 -6.05 -9.83
N GLY A 86 17.18 -4.85 -9.49
CA GLY A 86 17.07 -3.71 -10.41
C GLY A 86 15.70 -3.58 -11.10
N ASP A 87 14.85 -4.61 -11.06
CA ASP A 87 13.47 -4.46 -11.53
C ASP A 87 12.73 -3.41 -10.69
N LYS A 88 11.83 -2.68 -11.35
CA LYS A 88 10.96 -1.67 -10.74
C LYS A 88 9.51 -2.11 -10.78
N ILE A 89 8.80 -1.88 -9.70
CA ILE A 89 7.34 -2.01 -9.63
C ILE A 89 6.75 -0.62 -9.47
N TYR A 90 5.91 -0.25 -10.41
CA TYR A 90 5.09 0.96 -10.34
C TYR A 90 3.68 0.55 -9.95
N PHE A 91 3.10 1.23 -8.96
CA PHE A 91 1.88 0.76 -8.32
C PHE A 91 1.06 1.87 -7.69
N TRP A 92 -0.18 1.54 -7.38
CA TRP A 92 -1.01 2.26 -6.42
C TRP A 92 -1.73 1.26 -5.52
N THR A 93 -2.13 1.71 -4.34
CA THR A 93 -2.94 0.90 -3.42
C THR A 93 -4.19 1.63 -3.03
N TYR A 94 -5.21 0.88 -2.62
CA TYR A 94 -6.47 1.43 -2.13
C TYR A 94 -6.92 0.70 -0.88
N VAL A 95 -7.46 1.44 0.08
CA VAL A 95 -8.10 0.88 1.27
C VAL A 95 -9.46 1.52 1.47
N ILE A 96 -10.37 0.75 2.08
CA ILE A 96 -11.63 1.31 2.61
C ILE A 96 -11.52 1.33 4.14
N LYS A 97 -11.59 2.52 4.73
CA LYS A 97 -11.64 2.76 6.17
C LYS A 97 -12.93 3.51 6.49
N ASP A 98 -13.75 2.98 7.38
CA ASP A 98 -15.04 3.58 7.78
C ASP A 98 -15.95 3.96 6.60
N GLY A 99 -15.93 3.14 5.54
CA GLY A 99 -16.71 3.35 4.31
C GLY A 99 -16.11 4.36 3.32
N LEU A 100 -14.99 4.99 3.65
CA LEU A 100 -14.28 5.95 2.81
C LEU A 100 -13.05 5.33 2.17
N GLY A 101 -12.81 5.70 0.91
CA GLY A 101 -11.71 5.22 0.10
C GLY A 101 -10.47 6.09 0.18
N TYR A 102 -9.31 5.49 0.43
CA TYR A 102 -8.03 6.18 0.49
C TYR A 102 -6.98 5.44 -0.35
N ARG A 103 -6.00 6.17 -0.88
CA ARG A 103 -4.96 5.59 -1.74
C ARG A 103 -3.55 5.96 -1.32
N GLN A 104 -2.63 5.07 -1.67
CA GLN A 104 -1.25 5.46 -1.96
C GLN A 104 -1.11 5.53 -3.48
N ASP A 105 -0.95 6.73 -4.02
CA ASP A 105 -0.75 6.97 -5.45
C ASP A 105 0.75 7.06 -5.79
N ASN A 106 1.11 6.86 -7.07
CA ASN A 106 2.47 7.01 -7.61
C ASN A 106 3.56 6.22 -6.85
N GLY A 107 3.21 5.01 -6.39
CA GLY A 107 4.15 4.12 -5.72
C GLY A 107 5.21 3.62 -6.69
N GLU A 108 6.47 3.69 -6.29
CA GLU A 108 7.60 3.09 -7.00
C GLU A 108 8.43 2.28 -6.02
N TRP A 109 8.82 1.07 -6.43
CA TRP A 109 9.70 0.22 -5.65
C TRP A 109 10.71 -0.47 -6.54
N THR A 110 11.99 -0.40 -6.17
CA THR A 110 13.07 -1.12 -6.85
C THR A 110 13.45 -2.36 -6.05
N VAL A 111 13.57 -3.50 -6.74
CA VAL A 111 14.08 -4.74 -6.14
C VAL A 111 15.57 -4.57 -5.82
N THR A 112 15.89 -4.35 -4.55
CA THR A 112 17.28 -4.23 -4.06
C THR A 112 17.77 -5.49 -3.35
N GLY A 113 16.88 -6.42 -3.05
CA GLY A 113 17.19 -7.68 -2.39
C GLY A 113 16.07 -8.70 -2.55
N ILE A 114 16.42 -9.99 -2.41
CA ILE A 114 15.48 -11.12 -2.46
C ILE A 114 15.54 -11.82 -1.10
N ILE A 115 14.38 -12.03 -0.47
CA ILE A 115 14.29 -12.66 0.85
C ILE A 115 13.81 -14.11 0.74
N PHE A 116 14.34 -14.98 1.60
CA PHE A 116 13.83 -16.35 1.72
C PHE A 116 12.46 -16.32 2.39
N ASN A 117 11.54 -17.15 1.89
CA ASN A 117 10.25 -17.37 2.55
C ASN A 117 10.46 -18.20 3.83
N THR A 118 10.93 -17.57 4.89
CA THR A 118 10.97 -18.18 6.21
C THR A 118 9.56 -18.13 6.77
N TYR A 119 8.90 -19.29 6.88
CA TYR A 119 7.84 -19.43 7.86
C TYR A 119 8.52 -19.30 9.21
N THR A 120 8.30 -18.20 9.93
CA THR A 120 8.63 -18.15 11.35
C THR A 120 7.64 -19.10 12.01
N THR A 121 8.00 -20.38 12.10
CA THR A 121 7.38 -21.28 13.07
C THR A 121 7.81 -20.72 14.41
N SER A 122 6.95 -19.91 15.02
CA SER A 122 7.07 -19.58 16.44
C SER A 122 6.96 -20.91 17.17
N LEU A 123 8.12 -21.47 17.53
CA LEU A 123 8.22 -22.52 18.53
C LEU A 123 7.78 -21.88 19.85
N THR A 124 6.55 -22.16 20.26
CA THR A 124 6.13 -22.11 21.65
C THR A 124 6.43 -23.44 22.32
#